data_AF-A0A3R7SQH1-F1
#
_entry.id   AF-A0A3R7SQH1-F1
#
_cell.length_a   1.000
_cell.length_b   1.000
_cell.length_c   1.000
_cell.angle_alpha   90.00
_cell.angle_beta   90.00
_cell.angle_gamma   90.00
#
_symmetry.space_group_name_H-M   'P 1'
#
loop_
_entity.id
_entity.type
_entity.pdbx_description
1 polymer ?
#
loop_
_entity_poly.entity_id
_entity_poly.type
_entity_poly.pdbx_seq_one_letter_code
_entity_poly.pdbx_strand_id
1 'polypeptide(L)'
;MFAPTAFDVVWDGLVLSAAIFGVSTVLSRVTGPACRPEPPDEGGSDRLAVGWLAMLVALPVAHLTAVSNDPGQAAGGAALGGVAAGLAGRLAAPHASPFRLMLVLVPIGVLGRVLVAPALIDADAWRLGAGPGLLAPLPMDWAGGGLAGFALGAVWARSFLKPSTIGQNVASDAVSG
;
A
#
# COMPACT_ATOMS: atom_id res chain seq x y z
N MET A 1 6.98 -30.35 15.32
CA MET A 1 6.12 -29.62 14.36
C MET A 1 5.80 -28.29 15.00
N PHE A 2 6.56 -27.24 14.69
CA PHE A 2 6.46 -25.95 15.40
C PHE A 2 5.22 -25.20 14.93
N ALA A 3 4.44 -24.70 15.88
CA ALA A 3 3.25 -23.94 15.61
C ALA A 3 3.59 -22.48 15.37
N PRO A 4 3.28 -21.90 14.19
CA PRO A 4 3.40 -20.46 14.03
C PRO A 4 2.35 -19.78 14.91
N THR A 5 2.83 -18.93 15.79
CA THR A 5 2.08 -18.13 16.77
C THR A 5 1.72 -16.77 16.19
N ALA A 6 0.84 -16.01 16.86
CA ALA A 6 0.60 -14.59 16.53
C ALA A 6 1.92 -13.79 16.42
N PHE A 7 2.92 -14.17 17.23
CA PHE A 7 4.26 -13.60 17.19
C PHE A 7 4.95 -13.84 15.84
N ASP A 8 4.79 -15.01 15.22
CA ASP A 8 5.45 -15.33 13.94
C ASP A 8 4.87 -14.52 12.78
N VAL A 9 3.55 -14.29 12.75
CA VAL A 9 2.93 -13.42 11.74
C VAL A 9 3.33 -11.95 11.93
N VAL A 10 3.41 -11.50 13.18
CA VAL A 10 3.92 -10.15 13.48
C VAL A 10 5.40 -10.05 13.10
N TRP A 11 6.20 -11.07 13.37
CA TRP A 11 7.61 -11.14 13.02
C TRP A 11 7.82 -11.10 11.51
N ASP A 12 7.11 -11.93 10.75
CA ASP A 12 7.13 -11.92 9.29
C ASP A 12 6.69 -10.56 8.74
N GLY A 13 5.63 -9.98 9.31
CA GLY A 13 5.18 -8.63 9.00
C GLY A 13 6.27 -7.58 9.23
N LEU A 14 6.98 -7.65 10.36
CA LEU A 14 8.10 -6.75 10.68
C LEU A 14 9.28 -6.94 9.74
N VAL A 15 9.66 -8.18 9.44
CA VAL A 15 10.77 -8.52 8.53
C VAL A 15 10.45 -8.01 7.12
N LEU A 16 9.24 -8.26 6.61
CA LEU A 16 8.80 -7.77 5.30
C LEU A 16 8.69 -6.24 5.27
N SER A 17 8.20 -5.62 6.35
CA SER A 17 8.18 -4.16 6.45
C SER A 17 9.59 -3.56 6.44
N ALA A 18 10.53 -4.19 7.14
CA ALA A 18 11.94 -3.79 7.15
C ALA A 18 12.59 -3.97 5.76
N ALA A 19 12.27 -5.06 5.06
CA ALA A 19 12.73 -5.29 3.68
C ALA A 19 12.20 -4.21 2.73
N ILE A 20 10.90 -3.90 2.80
CA ILE A 20 10.27 -2.84 1.99
C ILE A 20 10.88 -1.48 2.34
N PHE A 21 11.16 -1.21 3.61
CA PHE A 21 11.84 0.00 4.05
C PHE A 21 13.25 0.10 3.47
N GLY A 22 14.02 -0.99 3.50
CA GLY A 22 15.35 -1.06 2.89
C GLY A 22 15.31 -0.78 1.39
N VAL A 23 14.44 -1.48 0.65
CA VAL A 23 14.24 -1.29 -0.79
C VAL A 23 13.78 0.14 -1.10
N SER A 24 12.82 0.68 -0.35
CA SER A 24 12.33 2.05 -0.52
C SER A 24 13.41 3.10 -0.24
N THR A 25 14.28 2.84 0.73
CA THR A 25 15.42 3.71 1.04
C THR A 25 16.43 3.71 -0.11
N VAL A 26 16.75 2.55 -0.66
CA VAL A 26 17.63 2.44 -1.83
C VAL A 26 17.00 3.13 -3.05
N LEU A 27 15.73 2.82 -3.36
CA LEU A 27 15.02 3.41 -4.49
C LEU A 27 14.88 4.92 -4.37
N SER A 28 14.58 5.45 -3.19
CA SER A 28 14.49 6.90 -2.97
C SER A 28 15.84 7.60 -3.08
N ARG A 29 16.96 6.92 -2.76
CA ARG A 29 18.30 7.47 -3.01
C ARG A 29 18.66 7.47 -4.50
N VAL A 30 18.29 6.41 -5.23
CA VAL A 30 18.58 6.29 -6.67
C VAL A 30 17.68 7.18 -7.53
N THR A 31 16.40 7.27 -7.18
CA THR A 31 15.36 7.99 -7.96
C THR A 31 14.98 9.35 -7.37
N GLY A 32 15.59 9.73 -6.23
CA GLY A 32 15.30 10.95 -5.48
C GLY A 32 15.23 12.23 -6.31
N PRO A 33 16.15 12.48 -7.26
CA PRO A 33 16.08 13.66 -8.13
C PRO A 33 14.87 13.66 -9.07
N ALA A 34 14.39 12.48 -9.52
CA ALA A 34 13.30 12.34 -10.49
C ALA A 34 11.91 12.19 -9.83
N CYS A 35 11.87 11.84 -8.55
CA CYS A 35 10.63 11.60 -7.79
C CYS A 35 10.33 12.66 -6.73
N ARG A 36 11.06 13.80 -6.72
CA ARG A 36 10.71 14.95 -5.89
C ARG A 36 9.45 15.62 -6.44
N PRO A 37 8.37 15.72 -5.64
CA PRO A 37 7.24 16.55 -5.99
C PRO A 37 7.60 18.01 -5.72
N GLU A 38 7.51 18.85 -6.75
CA GLU A 38 7.57 20.31 -6.65
C GLU A 38 6.12 20.84 -6.56
N PRO A 39 5.78 21.76 -5.63
CA PRO A 39 6.61 22.28 -4.53
C PRO A 39 6.67 21.34 -3.32
N PRO A 40 7.71 21.45 -2.46
CA PRO A 40 7.78 20.70 -1.21
C PRO A 40 6.66 21.13 -0.25
N ASP A 41 5.88 20.16 0.25
CA ASP A 41 4.86 20.40 1.27
C ASP A 41 5.53 20.92 2.57
N GLU A 42 5.37 22.22 2.88
CA GLU A 42 5.76 22.79 4.18
C GLU A 42 4.93 22.22 5.35
N GLY A 43 3.85 21.46 5.07
CA GLY A 43 2.99 20.76 6.04
C GLY A 43 3.08 19.22 6.01
N GLY A 44 4.21 18.65 5.58
CA GLY A 44 4.36 17.25 5.16
C GLY A 44 4.04 16.12 6.18
N SER A 45 3.73 16.42 7.44
CA SER A 45 3.30 15.42 8.44
C SER A 45 1.81 15.07 8.31
N ASP A 46 0.95 16.10 8.26
CA ASP A 46 -0.51 15.89 8.34
C ASP A 46 -1.05 15.21 7.08
N ARG A 47 -0.55 15.60 5.90
CA ARG A 47 -0.98 14.98 4.64
C ARG A 47 -0.47 13.56 4.47
N LEU A 48 0.71 13.23 4.99
CA LEU A 48 1.21 11.86 4.98
C LEU A 48 0.36 10.97 5.89
N ALA A 49 0.02 11.44 7.09
CA ALA A 49 -0.88 10.73 8.00
C ALA A 49 -2.26 10.51 7.37
N VAL A 50 -2.83 11.52 6.71
CA VAL A 50 -4.09 11.40 5.96
C VAL A 50 -3.95 10.41 4.80
N GLY A 51 -2.81 10.39 4.09
CA GLY A 51 -2.50 9.40 3.05
C GLY A 51 -2.46 7.96 3.58
N TRP A 52 -1.83 7.73 4.74
CA TRP A 52 -1.81 6.42 5.38
C TRP A 52 -3.19 5.99 5.88
N LEU A 53 -3.98 6.89 6.45
CA LEU A 53 -5.36 6.61 6.83
C LEU A 53 -6.21 6.27 5.60
N ALA A 54 -6.04 6.97 4.49
CA ALA A 54 -6.76 6.68 3.24
C ALA A 54 -6.45 5.27 2.69
N MET A 55 -5.23 4.76 2.92
CA MET A 55 -4.84 3.41 2.50
C MET A 55 -5.58 2.29 3.26
N LEU A 56 -6.25 2.59 4.38
CA LEU A 56 -7.10 1.62 5.08
C LEU A 56 -8.27 1.11 4.22
N VAL A 57 -8.62 1.80 3.13
CA VAL A 57 -9.58 1.31 2.12
C VAL A 57 -9.17 -0.02 1.50
N ALA A 58 -7.88 -0.37 1.56
CA ALA A 58 -7.40 -1.66 1.08
C ALA A 58 -8.01 -2.84 1.85
N LEU A 59 -8.34 -2.66 3.13
CA LEU A 59 -8.91 -3.71 3.98
C LEU A 59 -10.30 -4.16 3.52
N PRO A 60 -11.31 -3.28 3.37
CA PRO A 60 -12.62 -3.68 2.86
C PRO A 60 -12.55 -4.20 1.43
N VAL A 61 -11.66 -3.67 0.58
CA VAL A 61 -11.48 -4.17 -0.80
C VAL A 61 -10.93 -5.59 -0.80
N ALA A 62 -9.89 -5.87 -0.01
CA ALA A 62 -9.34 -7.20 0.15
C ALA A 62 -10.39 -8.17 0.75
N HIS A 63 -11.20 -7.71 1.70
CA HIS A 63 -12.28 -8.50 2.29
C HIS A 63 -13.32 -8.96 1.26
N LEU A 64 -13.75 -8.05 0.37
CA LEU A 64 -14.79 -8.33 -0.62
C LEU A 64 -14.28 -9.18 -1.80
N THR A 65 -12.96 -9.27 -1.98
CA THR A 65 -12.34 -9.93 -3.14
C THR A 65 -11.76 -11.29 -2.81
N ALA A 66 -11.29 -11.50 -1.59
CA ALA A 66 -10.83 -12.79 -1.09
C ALA A 66 -11.98 -13.59 -0.45
N VAL A 67 -13.02 -13.89 -1.23
CA VAL A 67 -14.26 -14.53 -0.74
C VAL A 67 -14.06 -16.03 -0.47
N SER A 68 -13.08 -16.65 -1.13
CA SER A 68 -12.69 -18.04 -0.92
C SER A 68 -11.28 -18.17 -0.34
N ASN A 69 -10.98 -19.34 0.21
CA ASN A 69 -9.65 -19.71 0.72
C ASN A 69 -8.67 -20.11 -0.40
N ASP A 70 -8.95 -19.74 -1.65
CA ASP A 70 -8.07 -20.05 -2.77
C ASP A 70 -6.83 -19.14 -2.75
N PRO A 71 -5.60 -19.67 -2.87
CA PRO A 71 -4.38 -18.88 -2.86
C PRO A 71 -4.35 -17.78 -3.93
N GLY A 72 -4.97 -18.03 -5.09
CA GLY A 72 -5.10 -17.04 -6.15
C GLY A 72 -6.03 -15.89 -5.79
N GLN A 73 -7.10 -16.15 -5.03
CA GLN A 73 -7.97 -15.10 -4.49
C GLN A 73 -7.31 -14.31 -3.36
N ALA A 74 -6.48 -14.94 -2.53
CA ALA A 74 -5.72 -14.26 -1.50
C ALA A 74 -4.73 -13.25 -2.10
N ALA A 75 -3.91 -13.69 -3.07
CA ALA A 75 -2.97 -12.83 -3.78
C ALA A 75 -3.68 -11.77 -4.64
N GLY A 76 -4.76 -12.14 -5.33
CA GLY A 76 -5.58 -11.24 -6.13
C GLY A 76 -6.28 -10.17 -5.28
N GLY A 77 -6.80 -10.55 -4.12
CA GLY A 77 -7.44 -9.63 -3.17
C GLY A 77 -6.44 -8.66 -2.55
N ALA A 78 -5.24 -9.13 -2.21
CA ALA A 78 -4.15 -8.26 -1.80
C ALA A 78 -3.76 -7.27 -2.91
N ALA A 79 -3.71 -7.72 -4.18
CA ALA A 79 -3.43 -6.87 -5.32
C ALA A 79 -4.52 -5.79 -5.54
N LEU A 80 -5.79 -6.17 -5.51
CA LEU A 80 -6.91 -5.22 -5.64
C LEU A 80 -6.96 -4.25 -4.45
N GLY A 81 -6.71 -4.73 -3.23
CA GLY A 81 -6.53 -3.89 -2.05
C GLY A 81 -5.37 -2.91 -2.23
N GLY A 82 -4.25 -3.38 -2.78
CA GLY A 82 -3.10 -2.56 -3.17
C GLY A 82 -3.46 -1.46 -4.16
N VAL A 83 -4.20 -1.78 -5.24
CA VAL A 83 -4.70 -0.79 -6.22
C VAL A 83 -5.52 0.29 -5.52
N ALA A 84 -6.46 -0.10 -4.67
CA ALA A 84 -7.30 0.84 -3.94
C ALA A 84 -6.47 1.72 -2.97
N ALA A 85 -5.51 1.14 -2.23
CA ALA A 85 -4.59 1.88 -1.38
C ALA A 85 -3.71 2.86 -2.18
N GLY A 86 -3.17 2.44 -3.32
CA GLY A 86 -2.35 3.27 -4.18
C GLY A 86 -3.12 4.46 -4.73
N LEU A 87 -4.37 4.23 -5.14
CA LEU A 87 -5.28 5.28 -5.60
C LEU A 87 -5.60 6.26 -4.45
N ALA A 88 -6.15 5.75 -3.35
CA ALA A 88 -6.62 6.57 -2.24
C ALA A 88 -5.48 7.33 -1.56
N GLY A 89 -4.35 6.68 -1.31
CA GLY A 89 -3.17 7.30 -0.70
C GLY A 89 -2.58 8.42 -1.56
N ARG A 90 -2.53 8.25 -2.89
CA ARG A 90 -2.04 9.30 -3.80
C ARG A 90 -3.02 10.45 -4.00
N LEU A 91 -4.33 10.21 -3.93
CA LEU A 91 -5.33 11.28 -3.96
C LEU A 91 -5.34 12.09 -2.65
N ALA A 92 -5.18 11.40 -1.52
CA ALA A 92 -5.12 12.02 -0.19
C ALA A 92 -3.79 12.77 0.07
N ALA A 93 -2.68 12.26 -0.48
CA ALA A 93 -1.35 12.81 -0.31
C ALA A 93 -0.60 12.92 -1.65
N PRO A 94 -1.02 13.82 -2.55
CA PRO A 94 -0.47 13.91 -3.91
C PRO A 94 1.02 14.27 -3.97
N HIS A 95 1.49 15.04 -2.99
CA HIS A 95 2.89 15.45 -2.87
C HIS A 95 3.69 14.56 -1.89
N ALA A 96 3.07 13.55 -1.26
CA ALA A 96 3.85 12.56 -0.51
C ALA A 96 4.57 11.63 -1.48
N SER A 97 5.85 11.34 -1.23
CA SER A 97 6.59 10.40 -2.06
C SER A 97 5.88 9.03 -2.04
N PRO A 98 5.65 8.39 -3.21
CA PRO A 98 4.94 7.11 -3.27
C PRO A 98 5.61 6.02 -2.44
N PHE A 99 6.95 6.06 -2.33
CA PHE A 99 7.73 5.15 -1.49
C PHE A 99 7.36 5.25 0.00
N ARG A 100 7.05 6.46 0.52
CA ARG A 100 6.63 6.63 1.92
C ARG A 100 5.23 6.11 2.19
N LEU A 101 4.33 6.22 1.21
CA LEU A 101 2.98 5.65 1.32
C LEU A 101 3.07 4.11 1.31
N MET A 102 3.89 3.56 0.42
CA MET A 102 4.12 2.12 0.26
C MET A 102 4.58 1.41 1.55
N LEU A 103 5.26 2.12 2.46
CA LEU A 103 5.74 1.57 3.74
C LEU A 103 4.62 1.00 4.63
N VAL A 104 3.40 1.53 4.51
CA VAL A 104 2.29 1.18 5.41
C VAL A 104 1.43 0.04 4.83
N LEU A 105 1.71 -0.39 3.60
CA LEU A 105 0.90 -1.40 2.91
C LEU A 105 0.95 -2.79 3.59
N VAL A 106 2.15 -3.28 3.92
CA VAL A 106 2.30 -4.55 4.66
C VAL A 106 1.79 -4.43 6.11
N PRO A 107 2.11 -3.36 6.86
CA PRO A 107 1.50 -3.12 8.17
C PRO A 107 -0.03 -3.12 8.15
N ILE A 108 -0.68 -2.56 7.12
CA ILE A 108 -2.15 -2.61 6.98
C ILE A 108 -2.63 -4.06 6.85
N GLY A 109 -2.02 -4.86 5.97
CA GLY A 109 -2.36 -6.26 5.80
C GLY A 109 -2.19 -7.08 7.08
N VAL A 110 -1.09 -6.85 7.81
CA VAL A 110 -0.80 -7.48 9.11
C VAL A 110 -1.81 -7.04 10.16
N LEU A 111 -2.13 -5.75 10.25
CA LEU A 111 -3.09 -5.18 11.19
C LEU A 111 -4.50 -5.75 10.95
N GLY A 112 -4.93 -5.83 9.69
CA GLY A 112 -6.19 -6.47 9.31
C GLY A 112 -6.27 -7.92 9.78
N ARG A 113 -5.18 -8.68 9.61
CA ARG A 113 -5.12 -10.07 10.05
C ARG A 113 -5.07 -10.21 11.57
N VAL A 114 -4.30 -9.40 12.28
CA VAL A 114 -4.13 -9.48 13.74
C VAL A 114 -5.36 -9.00 14.51
N LEU A 115 -6.07 -7.97 14.02
CA LEU A 115 -7.26 -7.44 14.68
C LEU A 115 -8.51 -8.29 14.42
N VAL A 116 -8.61 -8.89 13.23
CA VAL A 116 -9.83 -9.58 12.78
C VAL A 116 -9.77 -11.10 13.03
N ALA A 117 -8.58 -11.71 12.92
CA ALA A 117 -8.46 -13.17 13.05
C ALA A 117 -8.84 -13.77 14.41
N PRO A 118 -8.39 -13.21 15.56
CA PRO A 118 -8.58 -13.86 16.85
C PRO A 118 -10.06 -13.93 17.26
N ALA A 119 -10.89 -13.08 16.67
CA ALA A 119 -12.31 -12.97 16.97
C ALA A 119 -13.19 -13.91 16.12
N LEU A 120 -12.67 -14.50 15.03
CA LEU A 120 -13.50 -15.08 13.98
C LEU A 120 -13.14 -16.50 13.55
N ILE A 121 -11.93 -17.00 13.79
CA ILE A 121 -11.52 -18.33 13.33
C ILE A 121 -10.60 -19.05 14.31
N ASP A 122 -10.65 -20.38 14.22
CA ASP A 122 -9.81 -21.29 15.00
C ASP A 122 -8.33 -21.23 14.58
N ALA A 123 -7.42 -21.55 15.49
CA ALA A 123 -5.98 -21.35 15.30
C ALA A 123 -5.42 -22.08 14.06
N ASP A 124 -6.00 -23.23 13.69
CA ASP A 124 -5.58 -24.01 12.50
C ASP A 124 -6.07 -23.42 11.17
N ALA A 125 -7.27 -22.85 11.12
CA ALA A 125 -7.77 -22.15 9.94
C ALA A 125 -6.98 -20.84 9.71
N TRP A 126 -6.55 -20.20 10.80
CA TRP A 126 -5.71 -19.03 10.76
C TRP A 126 -4.32 -19.29 10.18
N ARG A 127 -3.75 -20.48 10.45
CA ARG A 127 -2.42 -20.91 9.98
C ARG A 127 -2.33 -21.06 8.47
N LEU A 128 -3.37 -21.59 7.84
CA LEU A 128 -3.34 -21.97 6.42
C LEU A 128 -3.80 -20.84 5.49
N GLY A 129 -4.11 -19.65 6.01
CA GLY A 129 -4.86 -18.66 5.22
C GLY A 129 -6.26 -19.17 4.85
N ALA A 130 -6.78 -20.14 5.59
CA ALA A 130 -8.07 -20.78 5.32
C ALA A 130 -9.25 -20.06 5.99
N GLY A 131 -9.10 -18.75 6.20
CA GLY A 131 -10.15 -17.89 6.74
C GLY A 131 -10.78 -17.05 5.62
N PRO A 132 -12.12 -16.92 5.58
CA PRO A 132 -12.78 -16.11 4.57
C PRO A 132 -12.41 -14.63 4.66
N GLY A 133 -12.36 -13.94 3.52
CA GLY A 133 -12.18 -12.49 3.43
C GLY A 133 -10.78 -12.03 3.79
N LEU A 134 -10.69 -11.15 4.79
CA LEU A 134 -9.45 -10.49 5.24
C LEU A 134 -8.43 -11.46 5.87
N LEU A 135 -8.84 -12.70 6.10
CA LEU A 135 -8.07 -13.75 6.76
C LEU A 135 -7.41 -14.70 5.75
N ALA A 136 -7.73 -14.56 4.46
CA ALA A 136 -7.09 -15.33 3.40
C ALA A 136 -5.71 -14.76 3.02
N PRO A 137 -5.55 -13.43 2.79
CA PRO A 137 -4.26 -12.86 2.42
C PRO A 137 -3.20 -12.97 3.52
N LEU A 138 -2.07 -13.58 3.20
CA LEU A 138 -0.89 -13.66 4.06
C LEU A 138 -0.06 -12.38 3.95
N PRO A 139 0.84 -12.09 4.92
CA PRO A 139 1.77 -10.94 4.80
C PRO A 139 2.56 -10.92 3.50
N MET A 140 2.90 -12.10 2.96
CA MET A 140 3.60 -12.25 1.68
C MET A 140 2.74 -11.82 0.48
N ASP A 141 1.43 -12.04 0.51
CA ASP A 141 0.51 -11.60 -0.55
C ASP A 141 0.41 -10.07 -0.60
N TRP A 142 0.41 -9.42 0.57
CA TRP A 142 0.50 -7.96 0.68
C TRP A 142 1.85 -7.42 0.20
N ALA A 143 2.94 -8.12 0.50
CA ALA A 143 4.27 -7.75 0.05
C ALA A 143 4.51 -8.01 -1.45
N GLY A 144 3.84 -8.99 -2.06
CA GLY A 144 3.95 -9.26 -3.49
C GLY A 144 2.84 -8.57 -4.29
N GLY A 145 1.63 -9.14 -4.21
CA GLY A 145 0.46 -8.68 -4.94
C GLY A 145 0.05 -7.27 -4.54
N GLY A 146 0.00 -6.97 -3.24
CA GLY A 146 -0.34 -5.63 -2.75
C GLY A 146 0.59 -4.55 -3.31
N LEU A 147 1.90 -4.79 -3.28
CA LEU A 147 2.92 -3.88 -3.83
C LEU A 147 2.75 -3.64 -5.33
N ALA A 148 2.52 -4.69 -6.11
CA ALA A 148 2.26 -4.59 -7.54
C ALA A 148 0.96 -3.81 -7.82
N GLY A 149 -0.11 -4.09 -7.07
CA GLY A 149 -1.37 -3.37 -7.15
C GLY A 149 -1.23 -1.91 -6.77
N PHE A 150 -0.50 -1.60 -5.69
CA PHE A 150 -0.22 -0.23 -5.25
C PHE A 150 0.44 0.60 -6.34
N ALA A 151 1.43 0.04 -7.04
CA ALA A 151 2.08 0.73 -8.14
C ALA A 151 1.09 1.09 -9.25
N LEU A 152 0.21 0.16 -9.64
CA LEU A 152 -0.84 0.41 -10.64
C LEU A 152 -1.83 1.48 -10.17
N GLY A 153 -2.33 1.38 -8.94
CA GLY A 153 -3.26 2.36 -8.37
C GLY A 153 -2.65 3.75 -8.25
N ALA A 154 -1.38 3.84 -7.85
CA ALA A 154 -0.65 5.09 -7.74
C ALA A 154 -0.38 5.76 -9.09
N VAL A 155 -0.16 4.98 -10.14
CA VAL A 155 -0.06 5.49 -11.53
C VAL A 155 -1.43 5.96 -12.02
N TRP A 156 -2.48 5.18 -11.78
CA TRP A 156 -3.84 5.55 -12.18
C TRP A 156 -4.32 6.83 -11.49
N ALA A 157 -3.96 7.04 -10.22
CA ALA A 157 -4.26 8.28 -9.49
C ALA A 157 -3.78 9.55 -10.21
N ARG A 158 -2.69 9.48 -10.99
CA ARG A 158 -2.16 10.62 -11.73
C ARG A 158 -3.16 11.18 -12.75
N SER A 159 -4.04 10.35 -13.29
CA SER A 159 -5.09 10.77 -14.22
C SER A 159 -6.11 11.74 -13.60
N PHE A 160 -6.20 11.79 -12.27
CA PHE A 160 -7.12 12.65 -11.53
C PHE A 160 -6.45 13.89 -10.92
N LEU A 161 -5.12 13.93 -10.90
CA LEU A 161 -4.37 15.06 -10.36
C LEU A 161 -4.16 16.10 -11.46
N LYS A 162 -4.47 17.38 -11.16
CA LYS A 162 -4.24 18.47 -12.11
C LYS A 162 -2.74 18.68 -12.33
N PRO A 163 -2.27 18.93 -13.58
CA PRO A 163 -0.90 19.36 -13.83
C PRO A 163 -0.60 20.65 -13.07
N SER A 164 0.57 20.74 -12.44
CA SER A 164 1.06 21.98 -11.85
C SER A 164 1.21 23.06 -12.93
N THR A 165 0.52 24.19 -12.76
CA THR A 165 0.40 25.33 -13.69
C THR A 165 1.74 25.91 -14.19
N ILE A 166 2.87 25.60 -13.54
CA ILE A 166 4.21 26.08 -13.90
C ILE A 166 4.60 25.67 -15.34
N GLY A 167 4.13 24.52 -15.83
CA GLY A 167 4.41 24.09 -17.22
C GLY A 167 3.61 24.83 -18.31
N GLN A 168 2.53 25.53 -17.96
CA GLN A 168 1.73 26.29 -18.93
C GLN A 168 2.30 27.69 -19.19
N ASN A 169 3.02 28.27 -18.23
CA ASN A 169 3.61 29.60 -18.38
C ASN A 169 4.80 29.56 -19.36
N VAL A 170 5.63 28.50 -19.32
CA VAL A 170 6.77 28.36 -20.25
C VAL A 170 6.33 28.16 -21.70
N ALA A 171 5.21 27.48 -21.92
CA ALA A 171 4.65 27.30 -23.26
C ALA A 171 4.00 28.58 -23.81
N SER A 172 3.48 29.46 -22.93
CA SER A 172 2.92 30.75 -23.34
C SER A 172 4.01 31.79 -23.65
N ASP A 173 5.14 31.73 -22.94
CA ASP A 173 6.29 32.61 -23.19
C ASP A 173 7.07 32.22 -24.45
N ALA A 174 7.10 30.94 -24.81
CA ALA A 174 7.75 30.46 -26.04
C ALA A 174 6.98 30.79 -27.34
N VAL A 175 5.72 31.21 -27.24
CA VAL A 175 4.88 31.60 -28.39
C VAL A 175 4.77 33.12 -28.54
N SER A 176 5.26 33.89 -27.56
CA SER A 176 5.22 35.36 -27.55
C SER A 176 6.58 36.03 -27.77
N GLY A 177 7.62 35.25 -28.15
CA GLY A 177 8.98 35.73 -28.42
C GLY A 177 9.34 35.66 -29.90
#